data_AF-A0A3A4V2N3-F1
#
_entry.id   AF-A0A3A4V2N3-F1
#
_cell.length_a   1.000
_cell.length_b   1.000
_cell.length_c   1.000
_cell.angle_alpha   90.00
_cell.angle_beta   90.00
_cell.angle_gamma   90.00
#
_symmetry.space_group_name_H-M   'P 1'
#
loop_
_entity.id
_entity.type
_entity.pdbx_description
1 polymer ?
#
loop_
_entity_poly.entity_id
_entity_poly.type
_entity_poly.pdbx_seq_one_letter_code
_entity_poly.pdbx_strand_id
1 'polypeptide(L)'
;MNRFIKKKIDLKQIFQENKWVIFLVLAKLGFVFFVIFFSYLFFDFNQGTYAVNFIYPEKEPVSLKSAFSAWDAKWYFFIAENGYGNAMSSAFYPLYPAAIKLLNFIAKNSFLSGLLLSNLFTLVGSCFLFKILKNDFNETVAKESLILLLLFPTSFFFSLPYSES
;
A
#
# COMPACT_ATOMS: atom_id res chain seq x y z
N MET A 1 26.65 -7.98 -24.82
CA MET A 1 25.21 -8.24 -24.61
C MET A 1 25.02 -9.69 -24.14
N ASN A 2 25.39 -9.99 -22.89
CA ASN A 2 25.28 -11.35 -22.28
C ASN A 2 25.46 -11.27 -20.74
N ARG A 3 24.59 -10.51 -20.05
CA ARG A 3 24.62 -10.38 -18.58
C ARG A 3 23.36 -10.88 -17.87
N PHE A 4 22.49 -11.59 -18.58
CA PHE A 4 21.37 -12.32 -17.97
C PHE A 4 21.82 -13.72 -17.55
N ILE A 5 22.79 -13.79 -16.64
CA ILE A 5 23.02 -15.04 -15.90
C ILE A 5 21.76 -15.24 -15.05
N LYS A 6 21.06 -16.35 -15.30
CA LYS A 6 19.98 -16.91 -14.48
C LYS A 6 20.45 -17.09 -13.03
N LYS A 7 20.54 -16.02 -12.25
CA LYS A 7 20.60 -16.13 -10.79
C LYS A 7 19.17 -16.37 -10.34
N LYS A 8 18.90 -17.58 -9.86
CA LYS A 8 17.62 -17.94 -9.24
C LYS A 8 17.34 -16.89 -8.16
N ILE A 9 16.19 -16.21 -8.25
CA ILE A 9 15.79 -15.22 -7.23
C ILE A 9 15.46 -16.01 -5.96
N ASP A 10 16.40 -16.04 -5.03
CA ASP A 10 16.16 -16.59 -3.70
C ASP A 10 15.53 -15.50 -2.81
N LEU A 11 14.22 -15.62 -2.58
CA LEU A 11 13.47 -14.68 -1.74
C LEU A 11 13.97 -14.71 -0.29
N LYS A 12 14.36 -15.86 0.26
CA LYS A 12 14.88 -15.94 1.63
C LYS A 12 16.17 -15.16 1.76
N GLN A 13 17.07 -15.32 0.78
CA GLN A 13 18.32 -14.56 0.73
C GLN A 13 18.06 -13.05 0.66
N ILE A 14 17.10 -12.61 -0.17
CA ILE A 14 16.71 -11.20 -0.29
C ILE A 14 16.24 -10.65 1.06
N PHE A 15 15.34 -11.33 1.77
CA PHE A 15 14.85 -10.83 3.05
C PHE A 15 15.93 -10.87 4.15
N GLN A 16 16.82 -11.85 4.13
CA GLN A 16 17.91 -11.95 5.12
C GLN A 16 19.00 -10.88 4.93
N GLU A 17 19.37 -10.57 3.69
CA GLU A 17 20.39 -9.56 3.39
C GLU A 17 19.86 -8.12 3.57
N ASN A 18 18.54 -7.93 3.54
CA ASN A 18 17.92 -6.60 3.52
C ASN A 18 17.11 -6.28 4.79
N LYS A 19 17.55 -6.75 5.97
CA LYS A 19 16.89 -6.45 7.26
C LYS A 19 16.66 -4.95 7.49
N TRP A 20 17.59 -4.10 7.04
CA TRP A 20 17.47 -2.65 7.16
C TRP A 20 16.33 -2.10 6.27
N VAL A 21 16.08 -2.66 5.09
CA VAL A 21 14.93 -2.29 4.24
C VAL A 21 13.63 -2.62 4.96
N ILE A 22 13.54 -3.82 5.52
CA ILE A 22 12.38 -4.26 6.30
C ILE A 22 12.14 -3.29 7.46
N PHE A 23 13.19 -2.98 8.22
CA PHE A 23 13.12 -2.03 9.33
C PHE A 23 12.62 -0.65 8.87
N LEU A 24 13.15 -0.11 7.77
CA LEU A 24 12.72 1.18 7.24
C LEU A 24 11.25 1.19 6.80
N VAL A 25 10.80 0.15 6.10
CA VAL A 25 9.39 0.03 5.68
C VAL A 25 8.47 -0.06 6.91
N LEU A 26 8.85 -0.83 7.93
CA LEU A 26 8.10 -0.93 9.18
C LEU A 26 8.10 0.38 9.99
N ALA A 27 9.24 1.07 10.06
CA ALA A 27 9.35 2.36 10.71
C ALA A 27 8.46 3.41 10.02
N LYS A 28 8.47 3.42 8.67
CA LYS A 28 7.57 4.25 7.87
C LYS A 28 6.11 3.91 8.12
N LEU A 29 5.74 2.63 8.15
CA LEU A 29 4.38 2.20 8.46
C LEU A 29 3.95 2.67 9.85
N GLY A 30 4.80 2.50 10.86
CA GLY A 30 4.55 3.00 12.22
C GLY A 30 4.37 4.51 12.26
N PHE A 31 5.20 5.25 11.52
CA PHE A 31 5.09 6.70 11.40
C PHE A 31 3.79 7.15 10.73
N VAL A 32 3.41 6.55 9.59
CA VAL A 32 2.14 6.86 8.91
C VAL A 32 0.94 6.55 9.80
N PHE A 33 0.96 5.39 10.47
CA PHE A 33 -0.08 5.03 11.43
C PHE A 33 -0.16 6.05 12.57
N PHE A 34 0.99 6.43 13.14
CA PHE A 34 1.06 7.42 14.20
C PHE A 34 0.50 8.77 13.74
N VAL A 35 0.89 9.26 12.56
CA VAL A 35 0.39 10.53 12.03
C VAL A 35 -1.13 10.49 11.84
N ILE A 36 -1.67 9.45 11.20
CA ILE A 36 -3.11 9.34 10.96
C ILE A 36 -3.89 9.23 12.28
N PHE A 37 -3.40 8.40 13.20
CA PHE A 37 -4.03 8.20 14.50
C PHE A 37 -3.98 9.48 15.35
N PHE A 38 -2.82 10.12 15.42
CA PHE A 38 -2.64 11.40 16.13
C PHE A 38 -3.54 12.47 15.51
N SER A 39 -3.54 12.61 14.18
CA SER A 39 -4.43 13.56 13.49
C SER A 39 -5.90 13.31 13.82
N TYR A 40 -6.33 12.04 13.88
CA TYR A 40 -7.70 11.67 14.26
C TYR A 40 -8.06 12.04 15.71
N LEU A 41 -7.08 12.04 16.64
CA LEU A 41 -7.31 12.41 18.04
C LEU A 41 -7.41 13.92 18.26
N PHE A 42 -6.66 14.71 17.49
CA PHE A 42 -6.50 16.15 17.74
C PHE A 42 -7.25 17.04 16.75
N PHE A 43 -7.67 16.52 15.60
CA PHE A 43 -8.34 17.29 14.55
C PHE A 43 -9.67 16.67 14.17
N ASP A 44 -10.64 17.53 13.86
CA ASP A 44 -11.92 17.09 13.35
C ASP A 44 -11.78 16.50 11.95
N PHE A 45 -12.35 15.30 11.78
CA PHE A 45 -12.41 14.69 10.46
C PHE A 45 -13.33 15.52 9.55
N ASN A 46 -12.87 15.85 8.34
CA ASN A 46 -13.65 16.65 7.40
C ASN A 46 -14.82 15.85 6.81
N GLN A 47 -15.95 15.87 7.52
CA GLN A 47 -17.15 15.13 7.14
C GLN A 47 -17.77 15.64 5.84
N GLY A 48 -17.67 16.95 5.56
CA GLY A 48 -18.21 17.55 4.34
C GLY A 48 -17.53 16.97 3.09
N THR A 49 -16.20 16.93 3.08
CA THR A 49 -15.43 16.30 2.00
C THR A 49 -15.66 14.80 1.94
N TYR A 50 -15.80 14.12 3.07
CA TYR A 50 -16.08 12.68 3.08
C TYR A 50 -17.44 12.35 2.47
N ALA A 51 -18.48 13.11 2.81
CA ALA A 51 -19.86 12.89 2.39
C ALA A 51 -20.08 13.07 0.88
N VAL A 52 -19.24 13.85 0.19
CA VAL A 52 -19.33 14.03 -1.28
C VAL A 52 -18.57 12.96 -2.08
N ASN A 53 -17.74 12.15 -1.41
CA ASN A 53 -17.02 11.06 -2.04
C ASN A 53 -17.87 9.79 -2.12
N PHE A 54 -17.42 8.82 -2.92
CA PHE A 54 -18.01 7.48 -2.91
C PHE A 54 -17.77 6.80 -1.56
N ILE A 55 -18.84 6.43 -0.85
CA ILE A 55 -18.79 5.77 0.45
C ILE A 55 -19.29 4.34 0.29
N TYR A 56 -18.48 3.38 0.72
CA TYR A 56 -18.83 1.97 0.73
C TYR A 56 -18.31 1.27 2.00
N PRO A 57 -19.16 0.53 2.75
CA PRO A 57 -20.61 0.36 2.55
C PRO A 57 -21.39 1.68 2.67
N GLU A 58 -22.57 1.75 2.04
CA GLU A 58 -23.39 2.97 2.09
C GLU A 58 -23.67 3.38 3.55
N LYS A 59 -23.59 4.69 3.81
CA LYS A 59 -23.82 5.30 5.14
C LYS A 59 -22.84 4.83 6.24
N GLU A 60 -21.66 4.33 5.87
CA GLU A 60 -20.61 4.04 6.85
C GLU A 60 -20.28 5.31 7.66
N PRO A 61 -20.42 5.29 9.00
CA PRO A 61 -20.12 6.44 9.83
C PRO A 61 -18.63 6.75 9.78
N VAL A 62 -18.30 8.04 9.91
CA VAL A 62 -16.92 8.47 10.04
C VAL A 62 -16.29 7.82 11.27
N SER A 63 -15.16 7.16 11.05
CA SER A 63 -14.39 6.50 12.09
C SER A 63 -12.90 6.54 11.74
N LEU A 64 -12.04 6.00 12.61
CA LEU A 64 -10.62 5.85 12.32
C LEU A 64 -10.39 5.08 11.00
N LYS A 65 -11.23 4.06 10.71
CA LYS A 65 -11.16 3.32 9.44
C LYS A 65 -11.32 4.24 8.23
N SER A 66 -12.18 5.26 8.31
CA SER A 66 -12.38 6.24 7.24
C SER A 66 -11.09 7.01 6.94
N ALA A 67 -10.28 7.33 7.96
CA ALA A 67 -8.99 7.99 7.77
C ALA A 67 -7.95 7.11 7.07
N PHE A 68 -8.02 5.78 7.21
CA PHE A 68 -7.16 4.83 6.52
C PHE A 68 -7.69 4.36 5.17
N SER A 69 -8.92 4.70 4.79
CA SER A 69 -9.56 4.15 3.59
C SER A 69 -10.47 5.14 2.85
N ALA A 70 -10.07 6.41 2.83
CA ALA A 70 -10.76 7.43 2.05
C ALA A 70 -10.56 7.24 0.53
N TRP A 71 -11.36 7.98 -0.25
CA TRP A 71 -11.28 8.09 -1.72
C TRP A 71 -11.31 6.72 -2.44
N ASP A 72 -10.29 6.41 -3.24
CA ASP A 72 -10.25 5.25 -4.12
C ASP A 72 -10.25 3.91 -3.39
N ALA A 73 -9.80 3.88 -2.13
CA ALA A 73 -9.89 2.69 -1.29
C ALA A 73 -11.33 2.15 -1.19
N LYS A 74 -12.33 3.03 -1.14
CA LYS A 74 -13.75 2.63 -1.12
C LYS A 74 -14.18 1.93 -2.41
N TRP A 75 -13.69 2.39 -3.55
CA TRP A 75 -13.91 1.73 -4.84
C TRP A 75 -13.25 0.37 -4.91
N TYR A 76 -12.01 0.23 -4.44
CA TYR A 76 -11.32 -1.05 -4.41
C TYR A 76 -12.06 -2.08 -3.53
N PHE A 77 -12.59 -1.66 -2.39
CA PHE A 77 -13.40 -2.54 -1.54
C PHE A 77 -14.72 -2.93 -2.20
N PHE A 78 -15.41 -1.96 -2.81
CA PHE A 78 -16.65 -2.22 -3.54
C PHE A 78 -16.44 -3.24 -4.67
N ILE A 79 -15.40 -3.07 -5.49
CA ILE A 79 -15.10 -3.99 -6.60
C ILE A 79 -14.67 -5.36 -6.09
N ALA A 80 -13.88 -5.42 -5.02
CA ALA A 80 -13.47 -6.69 -4.42
C ALA A 80 -14.67 -7.52 -3.92
N GLU A 81 -15.69 -6.85 -3.37
CA GLU A 81 -16.87 -7.50 -2.79
C GLU A 81 -17.97 -7.76 -3.83
N ASN A 82 -18.25 -6.81 -4.72
CA ASN A 82 -19.41 -6.83 -5.61
C ASN A 82 -19.04 -7.00 -7.10
N GLY A 83 -17.76 -6.87 -7.44
CA GLY A 83 -17.30 -6.79 -8.83
C GLY A 83 -17.58 -5.43 -9.47
N TYR A 84 -17.44 -5.38 -10.79
CA TYR A 84 -17.68 -4.17 -11.59
C TYR A 84 -19.17 -3.97 -11.83
N GLY A 85 -19.86 -3.40 -10.83
CA GLY A 85 -21.31 -3.16 -10.87
C GLY A 85 -21.73 -1.71 -11.08
N ASN A 86 -20.79 -0.78 -11.12
CA ASN A 86 -21.05 0.66 -11.27
C ASN A 86 -20.26 1.21 -12.47
N ALA A 87 -20.83 2.11 -13.27
CA ALA A 87 -20.14 2.68 -14.43
C ALA A 87 -18.79 3.32 -14.05
N MET A 88 -18.72 4.01 -12.91
CA MET A 88 -17.49 4.63 -12.38
C MET A 88 -16.45 3.60 -11.93
N SER A 89 -16.86 2.36 -11.59
CA SER A 89 -15.91 1.30 -11.24
C SER A 89 -14.98 0.94 -12.40
N SER A 90 -15.37 1.22 -13.65
CA SER A 90 -14.55 0.98 -14.85
C SER A 90 -13.26 1.81 -14.90
N ALA A 91 -13.16 2.87 -14.08
CA ALA A 91 -11.93 3.67 -13.97
C ALA A 91 -10.81 2.94 -13.22
N PHE A 92 -11.12 1.85 -12.51
CA PHE A 92 -10.18 1.13 -11.64
C PHE A 92 -9.68 -0.16 -12.30
N TYR A 93 -8.37 -0.34 -12.31
CA TYR A 93 -7.74 -1.56 -12.86
C TYR A 93 -8.02 -2.79 -11.98
N PRO A 94 -8.19 -3.98 -12.58
CA PRO A 94 -8.75 -5.15 -11.87
C PRO A 94 -7.77 -5.87 -10.94
N LEU A 95 -6.46 -5.70 -11.11
CA LEU A 95 -5.49 -6.52 -10.39
C LEU A 95 -5.54 -6.33 -8.87
N TYR A 96 -5.56 -5.07 -8.42
CA TYR A 96 -5.57 -4.74 -7.00
C TYR A 96 -6.86 -5.18 -6.29
N PRO A 97 -8.09 -4.84 -6.76
CA PRO A 97 -9.32 -5.34 -6.13
C PRO A 97 -9.48 -6.87 -6.25
N ALA A 98 -8.96 -7.50 -7.31
CA ALA A 98 -8.92 -8.96 -7.39
C ALA A 98 -8.00 -9.57 -6.31
N ALA A 99 -6.84 -8.97 -6.04
CA ALA A 99 -5.96 -9.39 -4.95
C ALA A 99 -6.65 -9.25 -3.58
N ILE A 100 -7.35 -8.13 -3.34
CA ILE A 100 -8.16 -7.94 -2.12
C ILE A 100 -9.21 -9.04 -2.01
N LYS A 101 -9.95 -9.33 -3.09
CA LYS A 101 -10.96 -10.39 -3.13
C LYS A 101 -10.39 -11.76 -2.80
N LEU A 102 -9.19 -12.07 -3.32
CA LEU A 102 -8.51 -13.32 -3.02
C LEU A 102 -8.13 -13.41 -1.53
N LEU A 103 -7.58 -12.35 -0.95
CA LEU A 103 -7.21 -12.36 0.46
C LEU A 103 -8.43 -12.36 1.39
N ASN A 104 -9.57 -11.83 0.93
CA ASN A 104 -10.84 -11.88 1.65
C ASN A 104 -11.34 -13.30 1.92
N PHE A 105 -10.95 -14.32 1.13
CA PHE A 105 -11.27 -15.72 1.45
C PHE A 105 -10.72 -16.14 2.82
N ILE A 106 -9.66 -15.50 3.29
CA ILE A 106 -9.02 -15.76 4.58
C ILE A 106 -9.39 -14.67 5.59
N ALA A 107 -9.18 -13.40 5.25
CA ALA A 107 -9.35 -12.27 6.17
C ALA A 107 -10.82 -11.86 6.39
N LYS A 108 -11.72 -12.21 5.47
CA LYS A 108 -13.15 -11.84 5.48
C LYS A 108 -13.43 -10.35 5.66
N ASN A 109 -12.48 -9.49 5.29
CA ASN A 109 -12.55 -8.04 5.50
C ASN A 109 -11.69 -7.30 4.48
N SER A 110 -12.32 -6.60 3.53
CA SER A 110 -11.62 -5.89 2.44
C SER A 110 -10.68 -4.80 2.93
N PHE A 111 -11.01 -4.13 4.03
CA PHE A 111 -10.16 -3.11 4.62
C PHE A 111 -8.86 -3.70 5.16
N LEU A 112 -8.94 -4.79 5.92
CA LEU A 112 -7.76 -5.48 6.42
C LEU A 112 -6.95 -6.11 5.28
N SER A 113 -7.64 -6.73 4.31
CA SER A 113 -6.99 -7.29 3.12
C SER A 113 -6.21 -6.23 2.34
N GLY A 114 -6.83 -5.08 2.07
CA GLY A 114 -6.19 -3.96 1.37
C GLY A 114 -4.99 -3.41 2.13
N LEU A 115 -5.11 -3.18 3.44
CA LEU A 115 -3.98 -2.74 4.28
C LEU A 115 -2.82 -3.74 4.26
N LEU A 116 -3.12 -5.03 4.43
CA LEU A 116 -2.10 -6.08 4.44
C LEU A 116 -1.40 -6.19 3.09
N LEU A 117 -2.16 -6.20 2.00
CA LEU A 117 -1.61 -6.28 0.65
C LEU A 117 -0.77 -5.07 0.30
N SER A 118 -1.25 -3.86 0.59
CA SER A 118 -0.50 -2.63 0.31
C SER A 118 0.84 -2.59 1.03
N ASN A 119 0.88 -2.96 2.31
CA ASN A 119 2.13 -2.98 3.05
C ASN A 119 3.04 -4.15 2.64
N LEU A 120 2.47 -5.29 2.25
CA LEU A 120 3.23 -6.42 1.71
C LEU A 120 3.87 -6.07 0.36
N PHE A 121 3.11 -5.49 -0.57
CA PHE A 121 3.60 -5.08 -1.89
C PHE A 121 4.64 -3.98 -1.77
N THR A 122 4.43 -3.01 -0.87
CA THR A 122 5.44 -1.98 -0.59
C THR A 122 6.75 -2.58 -0.10
N LEU A 123 6.68 -3.56 0.81
CA LEU A 123 7.86 -4.23 1.35
C LEU A 123 8.60 -5.00 0.25
N VAL A 124 7.85 -5.79 -0.53
CA VAL A 124 8.39 -6.57 -1.64
C VAL A 124 9.02 -5.63 -2.68
N GLY A 125 8.27 -4.63 -3.14
CA GLY A 125 8.72 -3.61 -4.09
C GLY A 125 9.96 -2.87 -3.62
N SER A 126 10.04 -2.50 -2.34
CA SER A 126 11.23 -1.86 -1.74
C SER A 126 12.46 -2.77 -1.80
N CYS A 127 12.31 -4.05 -1.45
CA CYS A 127 13.40 -5.04 -1.53
C CYS A 127 13.87 -5.24 -2.98
N PHE A 128 12.93 -5.31 -3.94
CA PHE A 128 13.25 -5.44 -5.36
C PHE A 128 13.94 -4.19 -5.90
N LEU A 129 13.43 -3.00 -5.60
CA LEU A 129 14.01 -1.73 -6.02
C LEU A 129 15.45 -1.59 -5.50
N PHE A 130 15.67 -1.84 -4.20
CA PHE A 130 17.01 -1.79 -3.64
C PHE A 130 17.97 -2.75 -4.34
N LYS A 131 17.52 -3.98 -4.62
CA LYS A 131 18.34 -4.98 -5.30
C LYS A 131 18.68 -4.57 -6.73
N ILE A 132 17.72 -4.03 -7.48
CA ILE A 132 17.94 -3.55 -8.85
C ILE A 132 18.96 -2.41 -8.83
N LEU A 133 18.75 -1.40 -7.98
CA LEU A 133 19.65 -0.26 -7.87
C LEU A 133 21.05 -0.66 -7.41
N LYS A 134 21.18 -1.62 -6.50
CA LYS A 134 22.48 -2.15 -6.06
C LYS A 134 23.24 -2.91 -7.16
N ASN A 135 22.52 -3.49 -8.13
CA ASN A 135 23.16 -4.19 -9.25
C ASN A 135 23.64 -3.22 -10.34
N ASP A 136 22.89 -2.14 -10.56
CA ASP A 136 23.17 -1.18 -11.63
C ASP A 136 24.04 0.00 -11.15
N PHE A 137 24.02 0.30 -9.85
CA PHE A 137 24.75 1.39 -9.20
C PHE A 137 25.50 0.91 -7.95
N ASN A 138 26.08 1.84 -7.19
CA ASN A 138 26.70 1.52 -5.90
C ASN A 138 25.66 1.42 -4.77
N GLU A 139 26.07 0.83 -3.65
CA GLU A 139 25.18 0.60 -2.51
C GLU A 139 24.65 1.90 -1.87
N THR A 140 25.45 2.97 -1.88
CA THR A 140 25.05 4.28 -1.35
C THR A 140 23.86 4.85 -2.14
N VAL A 141 23.96 4.89 -3.47
CA VAL A 141 22.89 5.37 -4.36
C VAL A 141 21.63 4.54 -4.18
N ALA A 142 21.76 3.22 -4.07
CA ALA A 142 20.62 2.34 -3.85
C ALA A 142 19.91 2.61 -2.51
N LYS A 143 20.68 2.86 -1.43
CA LYS A 143 20.13 3.21 -0.10
C LYS A 143 19.43 4.57 -0.12
N GLU A 144 20.11 5.60 -0.63
CA GLU A 144 19.60 6.96 -0.68
C GLU A 144 18.32 7.04 -1.51
N SER A 145 18.29 6.38 -2.67
CA SER A 145 17.10 6.34 -3.52
C SER A 145 15.89 5.71 -2.81
N LEU A 146 16.10 4.61 -2.09
CA LEU A 146 15.02 3.97 -1.33
C LEU A 146 14.54 4.84 -0.16
N ILE A 147 15.48 5.46 0.57
CA ILE A 147 15.14 6.37 1.68
C ILE A 147 14.34 7.56 1.15
N LEU A 148 14.78 8.17 0.04
CA LEU A 148 14.07 9.29 -0.59
C LEU A 148 12.67 8.88 -1.05
N LEU A 149 12.51 7.69 -1.65
CA LEU A 149 11.20 7.17 -2.05
C LEU A 149 10.26 7.00 -0.84
N LEU A 150 10.77 6.42 0.26
CA LEU A 150 9.96 6.15 1.45
C LEU A 150 9.69 7.41 2.30
N LEU A 151 10.55 8.43 2.23
CA LEU A 151 10.35 9.71 2.90
C LEU A 151 9.61 10.75 2.04
N PHE A 152 9.40 10.46 0.75
CA PHE A 152 8.67 11.36 -0.14
C PHE A 152 7.27 11.66 0.45
N PRO A 153 6.78 12.93 0.41
CA PRO A 153 5.54 13.30 1.08
C PRO A 153 4.32 12.47 0.71
N THR A 154 4.23 11.94 -0.50
CA THR A 154 3.10 11.09 -0.94
C THR A 154 3.34 9.61 -0.72
N SER A 155 4.47 9.20 -0.14
CA SER A 155 4.78 7.78 0.09
C SER A 155 3.79 7.12 1.06
N PHE A 156 3.02 7.90 1.84
CA PHE A 156 1.99 7.35 2.72
C PHE A 156 0.94 6.53 1.96
N PHE A 157 0.68 6.82 0.67
CA PHE A 157 -0.20 6.01 -0.18
C PHE A 157 0.27 4.56 -0.27
N PHE A 158 1.57 4.30 -0.22
CA PHE A 158 2.11 2.94 -0.19
C PHE A 158 1.69 2.16 1.08
N SER A 159 1.31 2.84 2.17
CA SER A 159 0.82 2.19 3.40
C SER A 159 -0.69 2.09 3.51
N LEU A 160 -1.43 2.76 2.63
CA LEU A 160 -2.89 2.77 2.61
C LEU A 160 -3.42 1.80 1.54
N PRO A 161 -4.72 1.40 1.57
CA PRO A 161 -5.33 0.47 0.63
C PRO A 161 -5.47 1.02 -0.80
N TYR A 162 -4.34 1.25 -1.45
CA TYR A 162 -4.17 1.88 -2.74
C TYR A 162 -3.38 0.97 -3.68
N SER A 163 -3.60 1.15 -4.98
CA SER A 163 -2.97 0.38 -6.06
C SER A 163 -1.50 0.73 -6.31
N GLU A 164 -1.05 1.82 -5.70
CA GLU A 164 0.28 2.40 -5.83
C GLU A 164 1.33 1.64 -5.00
N SER A 165 0.89 0.73 -4.14
CA SER A 165 1.68 -0.11 -3.24
C SER A 165 2.40 -1.28 -3.90
#